data_AF-A0A7W0Z4E9-F1
#
_entry.id   AF-A0A7W0Z4E9-F1
#
_cell.length_a   1.000
_cell.length_b   1.000
_cell.length_c   1.000
_cell.angle_alpha   90.00
_cell.angle_beta   90.00
_cell.angle_gamma   90.00
#
_symmetry.space_group_name_H-M   'P 1'
#
loop_
_entity.id
_entity.type
_entity.pdbx_description
1 polymer ?
#
loop_
_entity_poly.entity_id
_entity_poly.type
_entity_poly.pdbx_seq_one_letter_code
_entity_poly.pdbx_strand_id
1 'polypeptide(L)'
;MVVLLIVRIAMTLLALADGGPPGGEPRRPPPALAAPPPPPPSPQPEPEPSTPVRSRPARRSWVARLLARAFPVVAAAFVLAPAALLLVEARRPDLLPEAFRVEGQLPLGLFLLGLSLSAVWVLWRVPQWQAAAWAEQAGANPRERFEIENASRGTLGQILSGVAVLAGLVFAWQQLGSTSRSVQISEQGQITDRFTSAVEQLGSDNVSARLGGIYALEQIGRDSERDFVPAMEVLAEFVRESEPDGGGTPTASSELRRDTVAAMRVIARRSPEQIDLQAQQGIPCIDLADARLVRLTLPAGANLSALCLDRADLSGAVLPAASFDRSDLTSASFAGSQLERTRFEGSVLFDADLSNSDLSLAEFVGSSLVEADLSAAGLTGTRFVGSQLLGADLSLAQMFGTVFDGAQLSRVDFTGAVFAGASLSGASGVTSAQLDAAQLDRATTLPPGVQATPDF
;
A
#
# COMPACT_ATOMS: atom_id res chain seq x y z
N MET A 1 -28.25 12.22 -10.22
CA MET A 1 -28.11 11.71 -11.61
C MET A 1 -28.85 10.39 -11.84
N VAL A 2 -28.69 9.38 -10.97
CA VAL A 2 -29.34 8.06 -11.09
C VAL A 2 -30.87 8.11 -11.01
N VAL A 3 -31.45 8.94 -10.14
CA VAL A 3 -32.92 9.08 -9.99
C VAL A 3 -33.58 9.63 -11.26
N LEU A 4 -32.92 10.57 -11.94
CA LEU A 4 -33.39 11.15 -13.21
C LEU A 4 -33.37 10.14 -14.36
N LEU A 5 -32.44 9.17 -14.34
CA LEU A 5 -32.35 8.11 -15.33
C LEU A 5 -33.50 7.10 -15.18
N ILE A 6 -33.85 6.74 -13.94
CA ILE A 6 -34.93 5.80 -13.64
C ILE A 6 -36.30 6.37 -14.06
N VAL A 7 -36.53 7.67 -13.80
CA VAL A 7 -37.78 8.35 -14.21
C VAL A 7 -37.91 8.41 -15.74
N ARG A 8 -36.80 8.60 -16.47
CA ARG A 8 -36.80 8.63 -17.94
C ARG A 8 -37.12 7.27 -18.56
N ILE A 9 -36.62 6.18 -17.97
CA ILE A 9 -36.88 4.82 -18.46
C ILE A 9 -38.35 4.44 -18.21
N ALA A 10 -38.89 4.79 -17.04
CA ALA A 10 -40.29 4.52 -16.71
C ALA A 10 -41.28 5.25 -17.63
N MET A 11 -40.99 6.51 -17.99
CA MET A 11 -41.84 7.29 -18.91
C MET A 11 -41.82 6.76 -20.34
N THR A 12 -40.68 6.25 -20.81
CA THR A 12 -40.55 5.67 -22.16
C THR A 12 -41.31 4.34 -22.30
N LEU A 13 -41.35 3.53 -21.24
CA LEU A 13 -42.09 2.27 -21.22
C LEU A 13 -43.61 2.47 -21.18
N LEU A 14 -44.09 3.55 -20.54
CA LEU A 14 -45.51 3.88 -20.50
C LEU A 14 -46.05 4.32 -21.87
N ALA A 15 -45.21 4.99 -22.68
CA ALA A 15 -45.60 5.47 -24.02
C ALA A 15 -45.71 4.36 -25.08
N LEU A 16 -45.12 3.18 -24.85
CA LEU A 16 -45.16 2.04 -25.78
C LEU A 16 -46.36 1.12 -25.56
N ALA A 17 -47.08 1.26 -24.45
CA ALA A 17 -48.20 0.38 -24.09
C ALA A 17 -49.56 0.80 -24.67
N ASP A 18 -49.68 2.02 -25.23
CA ASP A 18 -50.97 2.62 -25.60
C ASP A 18 -51.32 2.52 -27.10
N GLY A 19 -50.62 1.66 -27.86
CA GLY A 19 -50.84 1.46 -29.30
C GLY A 19 -51.49 0.12 -29.65
N GLY A 20 -52.80 -0.03 -29.45
CA GLY A 20 -53.57 -1.18 -29.97
C GLY A 20 -54.08 -0.95 -31.41
N PRO A 21 -54.03 -1.94 -32.33
CA PRO A 21 -54.58 -1.83 -33.69
C PRO A 21 -56.08 -2.22 -33.75
N PRO A 22 -56.84 -1.77 -34.77
CA PRO A 22 -58.27 -2.06 -34.89
C PRO A 22 -58.59 -3.30 -35.77
N GLY A 23 -59.67 -4.00 -35.42
CA GLY A 23 -60.65 -4.64 -36.32
C GLY A 23 -60.22 -5.77 -37.29
N GLY A 24 -60.73 -6.99 -37.08
CA GLY A 24 -60.79 -8.06 -38.08
C GLY A 24 -61.78 -9.17 -37.70
N GLU A 25 -62.75 -9.44 -38.57
CA GLU A 25 -63.88 -10.38 -38.39
C GLU A 25 -63.49 -11.85 -38.10
N PRO A 26 -64.37 -12.64 -37.44
CA PRO A 26 -64.13 -14.06 -37.19
C PRO A 26 -64.52 -14.94 -38.39
N ARG A 27 -63.57 -15.74 -38.90
CA ARG A 27 -63.81 -16.83 -39.86
C ARG A 27 -64.39 -18.08 -39.14
N ARG A 28 -65.47 -18.63 -39.69
CA ARG A 28 -66.10 -19.91 -39.28
C ARG A 28 -65.19 -21.12 -39.57
N PRO A 29 -65.17 -22.14 -38.69
CA PRO A 29 -64.79 -23.51 -39.04
C PRO A 29 -66.01 -24.40 -39.39
N PRO A 30 -65.80 -25.53 -40.13
CA PRO A 30 -66.83 -26.31 -40.81
C PRO A 30 -67.54 -27.35 -39.92
N PRO A 31 -68.68 -27.94 -40.37
CA PRO A 31 -69.52 -28.80 -39.55
C PRO A 31 -69.03 -30.26 -39.56
N ALA A 32 -69.07 -30.92 -38.41
CA ALA A 32 -68.96 -32.37 -38.33
C ALA A 32 -69.97 -32.95 -37.32
N LEU A 33 -70.95 -33.63 -37.92
CA LEU A 33 -71.73 -34.80 -37.50
C LEU A 33 -72.22 -34.98 -36.05
N ALA A 34 -73.54 -35.19 -35.99
CA ALA A 34 -74.35 -35.52 -34.82
C ALA A 34 -74.35 -37.02 -34.48
N ALA A 35 -74.43 -37.33 -33.17
CA ALA A 35 -75.23 -38.40 -32.53
C ALA A 35 -74.83 -38.50 -31.03
N PRO A 36 -75.65 -39.09 -30.12
CA PRO A 36 -77.11 -39.16 -30.00
C PRO A 36 -77.61 -38.46 -28.69
N PRO A 37 -78.93 -38.29 -28.47
CA PRO A 37 -79.46 -37.49 -27.35
C PRO A 37 -79.37 -38.19 -25.99
N PRO A 38 -79.19 -37.44 -24.87
CA PRO A 38 -79.36 -37.97 -23.53
C PRO A 38 -80.85 -38.20 -23.19
N PRO A 39 -81.18 -39.18 -22.33
CA PRO A 39 -82.55 -39.54 -21.98
C PRO A 39 -83.29 -38.44 -21.19
N PRO A 40 -84.63 -38.41 -21.23
CA PRO A 40 -85.44 -37.34 -20.64
C PRO A 40 -85.32 -37.29 -19.10
N PRO A 41 -85.50 -36.09 -18.50
CA PRO A 41 -85.35 -35.89 -17.07
C PRO A 41 -86.43 -36.64 -16.28
N SER A 42 -86.01 -37.31 -15.21
CA SER A 42 -86.93 -37.89 -14.20
C SER A 42 -87.72 -36.76 -13.52
N PRO A 43 -89.02 -36.95 -13.25
CA PRO A 43 -89.86 -35.91 -12.65
C PRO A 43 -89.37 -35.53 -11.24
N GLN A 44 -89.19 -34.23 -11.02
CA GLN A 44 -88.92 -33.67 -9.70
C GLN A 44 -90.15 -33.83 -8.80
N PRO A 45 -90.01 -34.31 -7.56
CA PRO A 45 -91.08 -34.21 -6.57
C PRO A 45 -91.24 -32.75 -6.10
N GLU A 46 -92.50 -32.35 -5.92
CA GLU A 46 -92.95 -31.02 -5.48
C GLU A 46 -92.27 -30.55 -4.16
N PRO A 47 -92.13 -29.23 -3.94
CA PRO A 47 -91.52 -28.70 -2.73
C PRO A 47 -92.49 -28.80 -1.54
N GLU A 48 -92.14 -29.62 -0.55
CA GLU A 48 -92.76 -29.58 0.78
C GLU A 48 -92.41 -28.28 1.54
N PRO A 49 -93.32 -27.77 2.38
CA PRO A 49 -93.17 -26.49 3.06
C PRO A 49 -92.06 -26.49 4.11
N SER A 50 -91.31 -25.39 4.12
CA SER A 50 -90.20 -25.07 5.02
C SER A 50 -90.50 -25.30 6.51
N THR A 51 -89.69 -26.12 7.17
CA THR A 51 -89.53 -26.10 8.63
C THR A 51 -88.35 -25.18 9.00
N PRO A 52 -88.49 -24.28 9.99
CA PRO A 52 -87.41 -23.38 10.37
C PRO A 52 -86.37 -24.12 11.21
N VAL A 53 -85.17 -24.32 10.64
CA VAL A 53 -83.98 -24.76 11.38
C VAL A 53 -83.52 -23.61 12.29
N ARG A 54 -83.67 -23.78 13.61
CA ARG A 54 -83.06 -22.89 14.61
C ARG A 54 -81.54 -22.93 14.49
N SER A 55 -80.94 -21.82 14.07
CA SER A 55 -79.48 -21.62 14.16
C SER A 55 -79.06 -21.38 15.62
N ARG A 56 -78.11 -22.19 16.12
CA ARG A 56 -77.44 -21.93 17.40
C ARG A 56 -76.47 -20.75 17.22
N PRO A 57 -76.41 -19.78 18.16
CA PRO A 57 -75.45 -18.68 18.05
C PRO A 57 -74.02 -19.18 18.31
N ALA A 58 -73.11 -18.79 17.42
CA ALA A 58 -71.71 -19.17 17.42
C ALA A 58 -70.94 -18.58 18.63
N ARG A 59 -70.63 -19.41 19.62
CA ARG A 59 -69.77 -19.08 20.78
C ARG A 59 -68.26 -18.96 20.45
N ARG A 60 -67.87 -18.93 19.16
CA ARG A 60 -66.45 -18.90 18.70
C ARG A 60 -65.87 -17.49 18.45
N SER A 61 -66.59 -16.41 18.75
CA SER A 61 -66.25 -15.07 18.22
C SER A 61 -65.35 -14.18 19.10
N TRP A 62 -65.20 -14.43 20.40
CA TRP A 62 -64.48 -13.48 21.27
C TRP A 62 -62.95 -13.68 21.25
N VAL A 63 -62.47 -14.92 21.33
CA VAL A 63 -61.02 -15.23 21.31
C VAL A 63 -60.38 -14.81 19.98
N ALA A 64 -61.06 -15.07 18.85
CA ALA A 64 -60.60 -14.64 17.53
C ALA A 64 -60.53 -13.11 17.40
N ARG A 65 -61.48 -12.37 17.99
CA ARG A 65 -61.47 -10.89 18.02
C ARG A 65 -60.38 -10.33 18.94
N LEU A 66 -60.10 -11.00 20.05
CA LEU A 66 -59.03 -10.62 20.98
C LEU A 66 -57.64 -10.83 20.34
N LEU A 67 -57.40 -12.01 19.75
CA LEU A 67 -56.15 -12.33 19.06
C LEU A 67 -55.90 -11.39 17.86
N ALA A 68 -56.95 -11.08 17.08
CA ALA A 68 -56.84 -10.15 15.95
C ALA A 68 -56.51 -8.70 16.36
N ARG A 69 -56.89 -8.28 17.57
CA ARG A 69 -56.58 -6.94 18.13
C ARG A 69 -55.22 -6.89 18.83
N ALA A 70 -54.79 -7.99 19.44
CA ALA A 70 -53.51 -8.08 20.13
C ALA A 70 -52.31 -8.25 19.18
N PHE A 71 -52.50 -8.95 18.05
CA PHE A 71 -51.43 -9.23 17.08
C PHE A 71 -50.63 -8.00 16.60
N PRO A 72 -51.23 -6.87 16.16
CA PRO A 72 -50.44 -5.72 15.70
C PRO A 72 -49.61 -5.08 16.82
N VAL A 73 -50.08 -5.14 18.07
CA VAL A 73 -49.36 -4.62 19.23
C VAL A 73 -48.13 -5.50 19.52
N VAL A 74 -48.31 -6.83 19.46
CA VAL A 74 -47.21 -7.78 19.63
C VAL A 74 -46.20 -7.66 18.49
N ALA A 75 -46.65 -7.61 17.24
CA ALA A 75 -45.77 -7.45 16.08
C ALA A 75 -44.99 -6.13 16.11
N ALA A 76 -45.63 -5.02 16.49
CA ALA A 76 -44.95 -3.73 16.68
C ALA A 76 -43.89 -3.78 17.80
N ALA A 77 -44.16 -4.48 18.91
CA ALA A 77 -43.19 -4.66 19.99
C ALA A 77 -41.93 -5.42 19.53
N PHE A 78 -42.10 -6.46 18.69
CA PHE A 78 -40.99 -7.23 18.11
C PHE A 78 -40.24 -6.51 16.98
N VAL A 79 -40.72 -5.36 16.50
CA VAL A 79 -40.01 -4.52 15.51
C VAL A 79 -39.35 -3.32 16.20
N LEU A 80 -40.08 -2.59 17.03
CA LEU A 80 -39.63 -1.33 17.62
C LEU A 80 -38.59 -1.54 18.72
N ALA A 81 -38.76 -2.53 19.60
CA ALA A 81 -37.82 -2.77 20.69
C ALA A 81 -36.45 -3.25 20.20
N PRO A 82 -36.35 -4.23 19.27
CA PRO A 82 -35.06 -4.62 18.70
C PRO A 82 -34.44 -3.55 17.83
N ALA A 83 -35.25 -2.77 17.08
CA ALA A 83 -34.74 -1.65 16.29
C ALA A 83 -34.10 -0.58 17.17
N ALA A 84 -34.77 -0.19 18.26
CA ALA A 84 -34.22 0.78 19.20
C ALA A 84 -32.91 0.29 19.81
N LEU A 85 -32.84 -1.01 20.16
CA LEU A 85 -31.62 -1.62 20.69
C LEU A 85 -30.47 -1.58 19.66
N LEU A 86 -30.71 -1.98 18.41
CA LEU A 86 -29.72 -1.90 17.32
C LEU A 86 -29.26 -0.46 17.05
N LEU A 87 -30.15 0.53 17.19
CA LEU A 87 -29.85 1.94 16.95
C LEU A 87 -29.01 2.54 18.10
N VAL A 88 -29.25 2.12 19.33
CA VAL A 88 -28.44 2.49 20.50
C VAL A 88 -27.06 1.86 20.41
N GLU A 89 -26.96 0.56 20.11
CA GLU A 89 -25.70 -0.15 19.91
C GLU A 89 -24.85 0.53 18.81
N ALA A 90 -25.46 0.89 17.68
CA ALA A 90 -24.76 1.53 16.57
C ALA A 90 -24.27 2.96 16.85
N ARG A 91 -24.89 3.69 17.79
CA ARG A 91 -24.55 5.10 18.07
C ARG A 91 -23.75 5.30 19.34
N ARG A 92 -24.00 4.52 20.39
CA ARG A 92 -23.39 4.65 21.72
C ARG A 92 -23.29 3.29 22.43
N PRO A 93 -22.32 2.45 22.06
CA PRO A 93 -22.11 1.13 22.69
C PRO A 93 -21.76 1.20 24.18
N ASP A 94 -21.32 2.37 24.65
CA ASP A 94 -20.90 2.61 26.04
C ASP A 94 -22.08 2.71 27.03
N LEU A 95 -23.30 2.93 26.53
CA LEU A 95 -24.51 3.10 27.37
C LEU A 95 -25.22 1.78 27.69
N LEU A 96 -24.79 0.66 27.10
CA LEU A 96 -25.46 -0.63 27.27
C LEU A 96 -24.79 -1.44 28.40
N PRO A 97 -25.56 -1.88 29.42
CA PRO A 97 -25.06 -2.79 30.46
C PRO A 97 -24.55 -4.10 29.83
N GLU A 98 -23.53 -4.74 30.41
CA GLU A 98 -22.95 -5.99 29.87
C GLU A 98 -23.98 -7.10 29.65
N ALA A 99 -25.06 -7.15 30.45
CA ALA A 99 -26.16 -8.09 30.27
C ALA A 99 -26.97 -7.91 28.96
N PHE A 100 -26.85 -6.74 28.31
CA PHE A 100 -27.52 -6.41 27.04
C PHE A 100 -26.56 -6.31 25.85
N ARG A 101 -25.24 -6.41 26.07
CA ARG A 101 -24.26 -6.62 25.00
C ARG A 101 -24.38 -8.06 24.54
N VAL A 102 -25.37 -8.31 23.68
CA VAL A 102 -25.54 -9.62 23.06
C VAL A 102 -24.49 -9.75 21.97
N GLU A 103 -23.37 -10.41 22.28
CA GLU A 103 -22.44 -10.92 21.27
C GLU A 103 -23.18 -11.93 20.39
N GLY A 104 -23.74 -11.46 19.27
CA GLY A 104 -24.32 -12.34 18.26
C GLY A 104 -25.54 -11.78 17.54
N GLN A 105 -25.96 -12.52 16.52
CA GLN A 105 -27.03 -12.18 15.56
C GLN A 105 -28.46 -12.18 16.15
N LEU A 106 -28.63 -12.37 17.46
CA LEU A 106 -29.92 -12.50 18.15
C LEU A 106 -30.86 -11.28 18.03
N PRO A 107 -30.43 -10.02 18.30
CA PRO A 107 -31.32 -8.86 18.17
C PRO A 107 -31.73 -8.62 16.71
N LEU A 108 -30.84 -8.92 15.75
CA LEU A 108 -31.13 -8.88 14.33
C LEU A 108 -32.16 -9.96 13.94
N GLY A 109 -32.01 -11.19 14.44
CA GLY A 109 -32.95 -12.28 14.19
C GLY A 109 -34.36 -11.98 14.72
N LEU A 110 -34.47 -11.41 15.92
CA LEU A 110 -35.75 -10.98 16.49
C LEU A 110 -36.40 -9.85 15.70
N PHE A 111 -35.61 -8.88 15.24
CA PHE A 111 -36.09 -7.79 14.39
C PHE A 111 -36.65 -8.31 13.05
N LEU A 112 -35.92 -9.21 12.37
CA LEU A 112 -36.35 -9.82 11.11
C LEU A 112 -37.60 -10.70 11.28
N LEU A 113 -37.70 -11.42 12.39
CA LEU A 113 -38.89 -12.20 12.75
C LEU A 113 -40.10 -11.27 12.94
N GLY A 114 -39.93 -10.15 13.67
CA GLY A 114 -40.97 -9.15 13.87
C GLY A 114 -41.46 -8.51 12.57
N LEU A 115 -40.53 -8.18 11.66
CA LEU A 115 -40.84 -7.68 10.32
C LEU A 115 -41.63 -8.69 9.50
N SER A 116 -41.23 -9.97 9.53
CA SER A 116 -41.91 -11.05 8.82
C SER A 116 -43.33 -11.27 9.33
N LEU A 117 -43.52 -11.28 10.65
CA LEU A 117 -44.85 -11.41 11.28
C LEU A 117 -45.75 -10.20 10.96
N SER A 118 -45.18 -9.00 10.94
CA SER A 118 -45.89 -7.77 10.57
C SER A 118 -46.35 -7.80 9.10
N ALA A 119 -45.49 -8.27 8.19
CA ALA A 119 -45.83 -8.43 6.77
C ALA A 119 -46.99 -9.42 6.57
N VAL A 120 -46.95 -10.57 7.27
CA VAL A 120 -48.05 -11.57 7.24
C VAL A 120 -49.37 -10.96 7.72
N TRP A 121 -49.34 -10.16 8.79
CA TRP A 121 -50.54 -9.51 9.30
C TRP A 121 -51.10 -8.44 8.36
N VAL A 122 -50.24 -7.63 7.75
CA VAL A 122 -50.64 -6.64 6.74
C VAL A 122 -51.32 -7.33 5.56
N LEU A 123 -50.71 -8.40 5.03
CA LEU A 123 -51.28 -9.20 3.94
C LEU A 123 -52.61 -9.88 4.30
N TRP A 124 -52.81 -10.18 5.58
CA TRP A 124 -54.06 -10.80 6.03
C TRP A 124 -55.17 -9.77 6.29
N ARG A 125 -54.86 -8.63 6.94
CA ARG A 125 -55.88 -7.76 7.54
C ARG A 125 -56.24 -6.53 6.72
N VAL A 126 -55.25 -5.92 6.04
CA VAL A 126 -55.48 -4.71 5.23
C VAL A 126 -56.44 -4.95 4.06
N PRO A 127 -56.34 -6.06 3.31
CA PRO A 127 -57.29 -6.36 2.23
C PRO A 127 -58.73 -6.46 2.69
N GLN A 128 -58.96 -6.99 3.89
CA GLN A 128 -60.29 -7.10 4.49
C GLN A 128 -60.88 -5.74 4.85
N TRP A 129 -60.06 -4.81 5.33
CA TRP A 129 -60.50 -3.45 5.63
C TRP A 129 -60.80 -2.65 4.37
N GLN A 130 -59.96 -2.77 3.34
CA GLN A 130 -60.18 -2.13 2.05
C GLN A 130 -61.46 -2.63 1.38
N ALA A 131 -61.67 -3.95 1.33
CA ALA A 131 -62.89 -4.54 0.78
C ALA A 131 -64.15 -4.16 1.58
N ALA A 132 -64.05 -4.06 2.91
CA ALA A 132 -65.17 -3.64 3.76
C ALA A 132 -65.57 -2.16 3.54
N ALA A 133 -64.59 -1.26 3.50
CA ALA A 133 -64.82 0.17 3.28
C ALA A 133 -65.45 0.44 1.91
N TRP A 134 -65.00 -0.27 0.87
CA TRP A 134 -65.54 -0.13 -0.48
C TRP A 134 -66.96 -0.66 -0.61
N ALA A 135 -67.24 -1.77 0.08
CA ALA A 135 -68.55 -2.41 0.01
C ALA A 135 -69.64 -1.67 0.80
N GLU A 136 -69.27 -0.82 1.76
CA GLU A 136 -70.20 0.12 2.40
C GLU A 136 -70.64 1.26 1.46
N GLN A 137 -69.80 1.64 0.50
CA GLN A 137 -70.09 2.72 -0.45
C GLN A 137 -70.81 2.25 -1.73
N ALA A 138 -70.59 1.01 -2.19
CA ALA A 138 -71.02 0.56 -3.51
C ALA A 138 -72.19 -0.46 -3.53
N GLY A 139 -72.70 -0.92 -2.37
CA GLY A 139 -73.76 -1.94 -2.33
C GLY A 139 -73.33 -3.29 -2.93
N ALA A 140 -72.04 -3.62 -2.83
CA ALA A 140 -71.38 -4.69 -3.58
C ALA A 140 -71.78 -6.11 -3.15
N ASN A 141 -71.90 -7.00 -4.14
CA ASN A 141 -72.23 -8.41 -3.97
C ASN A 141 -71.07 -9.20 -3.31
N PRO A 142 -71.32 -10.35 -2.66
CA PRO A 142 -70.28 -11.13 -1.97
C PRO A 142 -69.08 -11.55 -2.84
N ARG A 143 -69.29 -11.70 -4.16
CA ARG A 143 -68.21 -12.05 -5.12
C ARG A 143 -67.25 -10.88 -5.36
N GLU A 144 -67.76 -9.67 -5.56
CA GLU A 144 -66.95 -8.46 -5.81
C GLU A 144 -66.04 -8.13 -4.62
N ARG A 145 -66.53 -8.35 -3.39
CA ARG A 145 -65.71 -8.19 -2.17
C ARG A 145 -64.50 -9.13 -2.13
N PHE A 146 -64.69 -10.37 -2.58
CA PHE A 146 -63.62 -11.37 -2.60
C PHE A 146 -62.56 -11.06 -3.67
N GLU A 147 -62.99 -10.58 -4.84
CA GLU A 147 -62.07 -10.17 -5.91
C GLU A 147 -61.19 -8.99 -5.50
N ILE A 148 -61.76 -7.98 -4.84
CA ILE A 148 -61.00 -6.83 -4.29
C ILE A 148 -60.02 -7.30 -3.20
N GLU A 149 -60.45 -8.19 -2.30
CA GLU A 149 -59.56 -8.73 -1.25
C GLU A 149 -58.36 -9.46 -1.86
N ASN A 150 -58.57 -10.29 -2.89
CA ASN A 150 -57.49 -11.01 -3.53
C ASN A 150 -56.57 -10.10 -4.37
N ALA A 151 -57.14 -9.12 -5.07
CA ALA A 151 -56.36 -8.13 -5.81
C ALA A 151 -55.47 -7.29 -4.88
N SER A 152 -56.01 -6.80 -3.76
CA SER A 152 -55.26 -6.09 -2.73
C SER A 152 -54.12 -6.93 -2.14
N ARG A 153 -54.34 -8.23 -1.89
CA ARG A 153 -53.28 -9.16 -1.44
C ARG A 153 -52.14 -9.25 -2.45
N GLY A 154 -52.48 -9.36 -3.74
CA GLY A 154 -51.50 -9.40 -4.83
C GLY A 154 -50.62 -8.15 -4.88
N THR A 155 -51.24 -6.96 -4.85
CA THR A 155 -50.51 -5.68 -4.89
C THR A 155 -49.66 -5.46 -3.63
N LEU A 156 -50.19 -5.74 -2.44
CA LEU A 156 -49.43 -5.63 -1.19
C LEU A 156 -48.26 -6.61 -1.15
N GLY A 157 -48.44 -7.83 -1.68
CA GLY A 157 -47.38 -8.82 -1.81
C GLY A 157 -46.23 -8.32 -2.67
N GLN A 158 -46.52 -7.70 -3.82
CA GLN A 158 -45.52 -7.13 -4.73
C GLN A 158 -44.75 -5.95 -4.11
N ILE A 159 -45.45 -5.08 -3.37
CA ILE A 159 -44.81 -3.95 -2.66
C ILE A 159 -43.86 -4.47 -1.59
N LEU A 160 -44.31 -5.41 -0.76
CA LEU A 160 -43.49 -6.00 0.30
C LEU A 160 -42.28 -6.74 -0.25
N SER A 161 -42.43 -7.49 -1.35
CA SER A 161 -41.30 -8.14 -2.02
C SER A 161 -40.32 -7.11 -2.60
N GLY A 162 -40.81 -6.03 -3.20
CA GLY A 162 -39.96 -4.95 -3.74
C GLY A 162 -39.13 -4.27 -2.65
N VAL A 163 -39.74 -3.97 -1.50
CA VAL A 163 -39.04 -3.41 -0.34
C VAL A 163 -37.99 -4.38 0.21
N ALA A 164 -38.32 -5.67 0.30
CA ALA A 164 -37.38 -6.69 0.76
C ALA A 164 -36.15 -6.80 -0.16
N VAL A 165 -36.35 -6.77 -1.48
CA VAL A 165 -35.25 -6.77 -2.47
C VAL A 165 -34.38 -5.52 -2.34
N LEU A 166 -34.99 -4.33 -2.22
CA LEU A 166 -34.23 -3.09 -2.04
C LEU A 166 -33.43 -3.07 -0.74
N ALA A 167 -34.02 -3.54 0.36
CA ALA A 167 -33.32 -3.66 1.64
C ALA A 167 -32.15 -4.65 1.54
N GLY A 168 -32.34 -5.79 0.86
CA GLY A 168 -31.28 -6.75 0.57
C GLY A 168 -30.14 -6.16 -0.26
N LEU A 169 -30.46 -5.35 -1.28
CA LEU A 169 -29.45 -4.66 -2.09
C LEU A 169 -28.67 -3.60 -1.29
N VAL A 170 -29.35 -2.80 -0.46
CA VAL A 170 -28.69 -1.82 0.41
C VAL A 170 -27.77 -2.52 1.41
N PHE A 171 -28.24 -3.61 2.02
CA PHE A 171 -27.44 -4.41 2.93
C PHE A 171 -26.22 -5.04 2.23
N ALA A 172 -26.42 -5.63 1.05
CA ALA A 172 -25.32 -6.16 0.24
C ALA A 172 -24.29 -5.08 -0.13
N TRP A 173 -24.75 -3.87 -0.47
CA TRP A 173 -23.87 -2.74 -0.75
C TRP A 173 -23.09 -2.27 0.49
N GLN A 174 -23.74 -2.19 1.65
CA GLN A 174 -23.06 -1.89 2.92
C GLN A 174 -22.03 -2.96 3.28
N GLN A 175 -22.38 -4.24 3.11
CA GLN A 175 -21.49 -5.37 3.37
C GLN A 175 -20.26 -5.36 2.46
N LEU A 176 -20.42 -5.04 1.18
CA LEU A 176 -19.30 -4.88 0.24
C LEU A 176 -18.37 -3.73 0.64
N GLY A 177 -18.92 -2.63 1.16
CA GLY A 177 -18.15 -1.49 1.66
C GLY A 177 -17.36 -1.77 2.95
N SER A 178 -17.81 -2.70 3.80
CA SER A 178 -17.04 -3.16 4.96
C SER A 178 -15.91 -4.11 4.59
N THR A 179 -16.15 -5.02 3.62
CA THR A 179 -15.16 -6.02 3.21
C THR A 179 -13.93 -5.38 2.53
N SER A 180 -14.10 -4.26 1.82
CA SER A 180 -12.97 -3.55 1.22
C SER A 180 -12.03 -2.93 2.26
N ARG A 181 -12.56 -2.47 3.41
CA ARG A 181 -11.73 -1.91 4.50
C ARG A 181 -10.93 -2.99 5.23
N SER A 182 -11.46 -4.22 5.35
CA SER A 182 -10.71 -5.32 5.99
C SER A 182 -9.50 -5.80 5.16
N VAL A 183 -9.52 -5.63 3.83
CA VAL A 183 -8.40 -6.03 2.98
C VAL A 183 -7.18 -5.15 3.23
N GLN A 184 -7.37 -3.83 3.37
CA GLN A 184 -6.26 -2.88 3.64
C GLN A 184 -5.60 -3.10 5.01
N ILE A 185 -6.37 -3.52 6.03
CA ILE A 185 -5.83 -3.82 7.36
C ILE A 185 -5.02 -5.13 7.33
N SER A 186 -5.39 -6.10 6.50
CA SER A 186 -4.65 -7.37 6.34
C SER A 186 -3.31 -7.18 5.63
N GLU A 187 -3.23 -6.29 4.64
CA GLU A 187 -1.98 -5.98 3.92
C GLU A 187 -0.92 -5.38 4.86
N GLN A 188 -1.31 -4.45 5.74
CA GLN A 188 -0.37 -3.81 6.68
C GLN A 188 0.12 -4.76 7.79
N GLY A 189 -0.75 -5.66 8.28
CA GLY A 189 -0.35 -6.70 9.24
C GLY A 189 0.73 -7.62 8.66
N GLN A 190 0.58 -8.04 7.40
CA GLN A 190 1.52 -8.95 6.76
C GLN A 190 2.92 -8.36 6.55
N ILE A 191 3.04 -7.06 6.25
CA ILE A 191 4.35 -6.41 6.11
C ILE A 191 5.04 -6.33 7.48
N THR A 192 4.30 -5.92 8.51
CA THR A 192 4.82 -5.83 9.89
C THR A 192 5.31 -7.20 10.39
N ASP A 193 4.55 -8.26 10.11
CA ASP A 193 4.92 -9.64 10.47
C ASP A 193 6.18 -10.11 9.71
N ARG A 194 6.28 -9.82 8.40
CA ARG A 194 7.48 -10.13 7.61
C ARG A 194 8.70 -9.35 8.08
N PHE A 195 8.53 -8.07 8.41
CA PHE A 195 9.60 -7.23 8.94
C PHE A 195 10.11 -7.77 10.27
N THR A 196 9.21 -8.04 11.22
CA THR A 196 9.54 -8.64 12.52
C THR A 196 10.29 -9.96 12.34
N SER A 197 9.77 -10.85 11.48
CA SER A 197 10.42 -12.14 11.18
C SER A 197 11.80 -11.99 10.56
N ALA A 198 12.01 -10.98 9.71
CA ALA A 198 13.31 -10.72 9.08
C ALA A 198 14.34 -10.21 10.11
N VAL A 199 13.92 -9.34 11.02
CA VAL A 199 14.77 -8.85 12.13
C VAL A 199 15.13 -9.99 13.08
N GLU A 200 14.18 -10.85 13.44
CA GLU A 200 14.47 -12.04 14.26
C GLU A 200 15.49 -12.97 13.59
N GLN A 201 15.39 -13.15 12.26
CA GLN A 201 16.35 -13.96 11.49
C GLN A 201 17.76 -13.34 11.46
N LEU A 202 17.89 -12.01 11.44
CA LEU A 202 19.19 -11.33 11.53
C LEU A 202 19.93 -11.61 12.84
N GLY A 203 19.19 -11.74 13.95
CA GLY A 203 19.74 -12.09 15.27
C GLY A 203 20.11 -13.57 15.43
N SER A 204 19.93 -14.40 14.41
CA SER A 204 20.21 -15.84 14.49
C SER A 204 21.70 -16.15 14.46
N ASP A 205 22.15 -17.12 15.25
CA ASP A 205 23.51 -17.68 15.15
C ASP A 205 23.78 -18.37 13.80
N ASN A 206 22.73 -18.73 13.05
CA ASN A 206 22.84 -19.38 11.76
C ASN A 206 23.00 -18.38 10.61
N VAL A 207 24.15 -18.40 9.94
CA VAL A 207 24.46 -17.56 8.77
C VAL A 207 23.36 -17.64 7.69
N SER A 208 22.80 -18.83 7.41
CA SER A 208 21.74 -18.98 6.41
C SER A 208 20.45 -18.28 6.81
N ALA A 209 20.11 -18.28 8.10
CA ALA A 209 18.96 -17.54 8.60
C ALA A 209 19.20 -16.03 8.49
N ARG A 210 20.39 -15.54 8.88
CA ARG A 210 20.75 -14.13 8.73
C ARG A 210 20.68 -13.65 7.29
N LEU A 211 21.20 -14.45 6.34
CA LEU A 211 21.06 -14.16 4.91
C LEU A 211 19.58 -14.10 4.48
N GLY A 212 18.74 -15.01 4.98
CA GLY A 212 17.29 -14.96 4.78
C GLY A 212 16.67 -13.64 5.27
N GLY A 213 17.03 -13.20 6.47
CA GLY A 213 16.61 -11.91 7.03
C GLY A 213 17.07 -10.72 6.20
N ILE A 214 18.34 -10.71 5.75
CA ILE A 214 18.90 -9.66 4.89
C ILE A 214 18.10 -9.48 3.60
N TYR A 215 17.86 -10.58 2.88
CA TYR A 215 17.11 -10.53 1.62
C TYR A 215 15.61 -10.29 1.82
N ALA A 216 15.05 -10.69 2.97
CA ALA A 216 13.68 -10.34 3.31
C ALA A 216 13.53 -8.82 3.56
N LEU A 217 14.49 -8.19 4.24
CA LEU A 217 14.50 -6.73 4.43
C LEU A 217 14.68 -5.98 3.10
N GLU A 218 15.54 -6.49 2.21
CA GLU A 218 15.63 -5.96 0.84
C GLU A 218 14.27 -5.99 0.15
N GLN A 219 13.58 -7.14 0.18
CA GLN A 219 12.29 -7.29 -0.47
C GLN A 219 11.24 -6.36 0.15
N ILE A 220 11.19 -6.25 1.48
CA ILE A 220 10.25 -5.35 2.16
C ILE A 220 10.50 -3.91 1.76
N GLY A 221 11.76 -3.46 1.75
CA GLY A 221 12.11 -2.10 1.33
C GLY A 221 11.87 -1.83 -0.16
N ARG A 222 11.83 -2.88 -0.99
CA ARG A 222 11.45 -2.77 -2.40
C ARG A 222 9.93 -2.72 -2.60
N ASP A 223 9.19 -3.49 -1.81
CA ASP A 223 7.73 -3.61 -1.92
C ASP A 223 6.99 -2.46 -1.20
N SER A 224 7.65 -1.76 -0.27
CA SER A 224 7.08 -0.66 0.52
C SER A 224 8.04 0.53 0.65
N GLU A 225 7.69 1.65 0.03
CA GLU A 225 8.45 2.92 0.14
C GLU A 225 8.54 3.42 1.59
N ARG A 226 7.52 3.13 2.40
CA ARG A 226 7.48 3.51 3.82
C ARG A 226 8.49 2.72 4.65
N ASP A 227 8.68 1.44 4.34
CA ASP A 227 9.51 0.52 5.12
C ASP A 227 10.94 0.40 4.57
N PHE A 228 11.22 1.06 3.44
CA PHE A 228 12.54 1.12 2.82
C PHE A 228 13.62 1.64 3.78
N VAL A 229 13.43 2.84 4.35
CA VAL A 229 14.46 3.43 5.22
C VAL A 229 14.66 2.61 6.49
N PRO A 230 13.59 2.20 7.23
CA PRO A 230 13.74 1.30 8.36
C PRO A 230 14.48 0.00 8.03
N ALA A 231 14.22 -0.60 6.87
CA ALA A 231 14.93 -1.80 6.43
C ALA A 231 16.43 -1.54 6.22
N MET A 232 16.79 -0.41 5.60
CA MET A 232 18.19 -0.04 5.38
C MET A 232 18.91 0.31 6.68
N GLU A 233 18.24 0.98 7.63
CA GLU A 233 18.80 1.29 8.96
C GLU A 233 19.08 0.02 9.76
N VAL A 234 18.16 -0.95 9.74
CA VAL A 234 18.39 -2.26 10.39
C VAL A 234 19.57 -3.00 9.76
N LEU A 235 19.69 -2.98 8.44
CA LEU A 235 20.84 -3.59 7.76
C LEU A 235 22.14 -2.87 8.07
N ALA A 236 22.12 -1.55 8.20
CA ALA A 236 23.28 -0.75 8.54
C ALA A 236 23.71 -1.01 9.99
N GLU A 237 22.76 -1.10 10.92
CA GLU A 237 23.02 -1.52 12.31
C GLU A 237 23.67 -2.90 12.35
N PHE A 238 23.12 -3.86 11.60
CA PHE A 238 23.68 -5.19 11.49
C PHE A 238 25.13 -5.18 10.96
N VAL A 239 25.45 -4.32 10.00
CA VAL A 239 26.82 -4.15 9.50
C VAL A 239 27.75 -3.56 10.57
N ARG A 240 27.29 -2.57 11.34
CA ARG A 240 28.09 -1.95 12.41
C ARG A 240 28.36 -2.89 13.58
N GLU A 241 27.39 -3.71 13.96
CA GLU A 241 27.55 -4.68 15.05
C GLU A 241 28.37 -5.92 14.64
N SER A 242 28.61 -6.10 13.33
CA SER A 242 29.38 -7.23 12.82
C SER A 242 30.87 -7.12 13.16
N GLU A 243 31.30 -7.76 14.24
CA GLU A 243 32.70 -8.09 14.48
C GLU A 243 33.19 -9.09 13.40
N PRO A 244 34.32 -8.82 12.70
CA PRO A 244 35.07 -9.86 12.01
C PRO A 244 35.38 -11.06 12.89
N ASP A 245 35.42 -12.24 12.27
CA ASP A 245 35.61 -13.50 12.98
C ASP A 245 36.91 -13.45 13.83
N GLY A 246 36.74 -13.59 15.16
CA GLY A 246 37.80 -13.72 16.15
C GLY A 246 37.99 -12.47 17.03
N GLY A 247 37.57 -12.57 18.30
CA GLY A 247 37.71 -11.52 19.33
C GLY A 247 39.15 -11.23 19.79
N GLY A 248 40.13 -11.29 18.89
CA GLY A 248 41.48 -10.77 19.06
C GLY A 248 41.63 -9.42 18.38
N THR A 249 42.68 -8.67 18.74
CA THR A 249 43.10 -7.46 18.01
C THR A 249 43.10 -7.75 16.50
N PRO A 250 42.39 -6.97 15.68
CA PRO A 250 42.27 -7.21 14.25
C PRO A 250 43.65 -7.34 13.62
N THR A 251 44.00 -8.54 13.19
CA THR A 251 45.10 -8.76 12.27
C THR A 251 44.64 -8.39 10.87
N ALA A 252 45.57 -7.93 10.02
CA ALA A 252 45.36 -7.60 8.60
C ALA A 252 44.83 -8.76 7.71
N SER A 253 44.45 -9.89 8.32
CA SER A 253 44.03 -11.14 7.68
C SER A 253 42.62 -11.60 8.04
N SER A 254 41.85 -10.86 8.84
CA SER A 254 40.47 -11.26 9.16
C SER A 254 39.56 -11.00 7.94
N GLU A 255 38.93 -12.05 7.42
CA GLU A 255 38.00 -11.99 6.29
C GLU A 255 36.65 -11.45 6.78
N LEU A 256 36.06 -10.51 6.03
CA LEU A 256 34.71 -10.02 6.30
C LEU A 256 33.70 -11.17 6.30
N ARG A 257 32.78 -11.16 7.26
CA ARG A 257 31.73 -12.18 7.33
C ARG A 257 30.82 -12.09 6.10
N ARG A 258 30.39 -13.25 5.61
CA ARG A 258 29.59 -13.37 4.37
C ARG A 258 28.25 -12.64 4.42
N ASP A 259 27.64 -12.58 5.60
CA ASP A 259 26.40 -11.86 5.88
C ASP A 259 26.61 -10.34 5.90
N THR A 260 27.71 -9.83 6.47
CA THR A 260 28.08 -8.41 6.38
C THR A 260 28.25 -7.97 4.93
N VAL A 261 28.93 -8.78 4.11
CA VAL A 261 29.07 -8.53 2.67
C VAL A 261 27.69 -8.56 1.97
N ALA A 262 26.80 -9.47 2.37
CA ALA A 262 25.44 -9.54 1.80
C ALA A 262 24.60 -8.31 2.16
N ALA A 263 24.65 -7.86 3.41
CA ALA A 263 23.97 -6.63 3.86
C ALA A 263 24.49 -5.40 3.10
N MET A 264 25.82 -5.27 2.95
CA MET A 264 26.41 -4.20 2.14
C MET A 264 25.99 -4.27 0.66
N ARG A 265 25.84 -5.47 0.09
CA ARG A 265 25.32 -5.64 -1.28
C ARG A 265 23.85 -5.24 -1.42
N VAL A 266 23.04 -5.38 -0.38
CA VAL A 266 21.66 -4.88 -0.37
C VAL A 266 21.66 -3.35 -0.32
N ILE A 267 22.40 -2.77 0.62
CA ILE A 267 22.54 -1.31 0.76
C ILE A 267 23.10 -0.69 -0.53
N ALA A 268 24.06 -1.35 -1.18
CA ALA A 268 24.67 -0.88 -2.42
C ALA A 268 23.79 -1.04 -3.68
N ARG A 269 22.60 -1.65 -3.57
CA ARG A 269 21.64 -1.82 -4.68
C ARG A 269 20.48 -0.83 -4.63
N ARG A 270 20.52 0.13 -3.69
CA ARG A 270 19.53 1.23 -3.60
C ARG A 270 19.49 2.00 -4.92
N SER A 271 18.28 2.28 -5.42
CA SER A 271 18.09 3.07 -6.65
C SER A 271 18.24 4.57 -6.38
N PRO A 272 18.53 5.40 -7.40
CA PRO A 272 18.55 6.85 -7.24
C PRO A 272 17.24 7.40 -6.67
N GLU A 273 16.09 6.87 -7.10
CA GLU A 273 14.77 7.29 -6.61
C GLU A 273 14.61 7.00 -5.10
N GLN A 274 15.10 5.85 -4.64
CA GLN A 274 15.07 5.49 -3.22
C GLN A 274 15.95 6.44 -2.37
N ILE A 275 17.11 6.85 -2.88
CA ILE A 275 18.00 7.80 -2.22
C ILE A 275 17.38 9.20 -2.18
N ASP A 276 16.68 9.61 -3.24
CA ASP A 276 15.99 10.89 -3.28
C ASP A 276 14.77 10.91 -2.34
N LEU A 277 14.04 9.81 -2.24
CA LEU A 277 12.95 9.65 -1.27
C LEU A 277 13.46 9.75 0.18
N GLN A 278 14.58 9.10 0.48
CA GLN A 278 15.25 9.18 1.78
C GLN A 278 15.57 10.65 2.13
N ALA A 279 16.16 11.39 1.20
CA ALA A 279 16.46 12.81 1.39
C ALA A 279 15.20 13.67 1.59
N GLN A 280 14.12 13.40 0.85
CA GLN A 280 12.82 14.09 1.01
C GLN A 280 12.18 13.83 2.38
N GLN A 281 12.45 12.68 2.99
CA GLN A 281 12.01 12.33 4.34
C GLN A 281 12.87 12.99 5.45
N GLY A 282 13.86 13.80 5.08
CA GLY A 282 14.75 14.47 6.03
C GLY A 282 15.84 13.56 6.59
N ILE A 283 16.10 12.41 5.94
CA ILE A 283 17.13 11.46 6.32
C ILE A 283 18.30 11.64 5.32
N PRO A 284 19.33 12.43 5.68
CA PRO A 284 20.37 12.82 4.72
C PRO A 284 21.25 11.63 4.29
N CYS A 285 21.43 10.64 5.15
CA CYS A 285 22.27 9.48 4.93
C CYS A 285 21.78 8.25 5.73
N ILE A 286 22.19 7.04 5.33
CA ILE A 286 22.10 5.84 6.17
C ILE A 286 23.41 5.69 6.97
N ASP A 287 23.29 5.51 8.28
CA ASP A 287 24.40 5.48 9.24
C ASP A 287 25.17 4.16 9.22
N LEU A 288 26.40 4.21 8.72
CA LEU A 288 27.44 3.18 8.74
C LEU A 288 28.73 3.74 9.38
N ALA A 289 28.59 4.70 10.30
CA ALA A 289 29.72 5.27 11.02
C ALA A 289 30.49 4.17 11.76
N ASP A 290 31.82 4.30 11.79
CA ASP A 290 32.73 3.36 12.45
C ASP A 290 32.65 1.91 11.91
N ALA A 291 31.94 1.67 10.80
CA ALA A 291 31.80 0.33 10.23
C ALA A 291 33.15 -0.21 9.75
N ARG A 292 33.50 -1.42 10.20
CA ARG A 292 34.72 -2.10 9.78
C ARG A 292 34.45 -2.95 8.54
N LEU A 293 34.80 -2.42 7.38
CA LEU A 293 34.57 -2.94 6.03
C LEU A 293 35.90 -3.22 5.30
N VAL A 294 36.94 -3.56 6.05
CA VAL A 294 38.28 -3.90 5.55
C VAL A 294 38.19 -4.95 4.46
N ARG A 295 38.72 -4.64 3.28
CA ARG A 295 38.74 -5.52 2.09
C ARG A 295 37.35 -5.91 1.57
N LEU A 296 36.34 -5.08 1.85
CA LEU A 296 35.01 -5.24 1.28
C LEU A 296 35.10 -5.28 -0.25
N THR A 297 34.50 -6.32 -0.84
CA THR A 297 34.42 -6.47 -2.30
C THR A 297 32.97 -6.39 -2.75
N LEU A 298 32.66 -5.35 -3.51
CA LEU A 298 31.34 -5.16 -4.15
C LEU A 298 31.47 -5.23 -5.67
N PRO A 299 30.39 -5.60 -6.39
CA PRO A 299 30.40 -5.56 -7.85
C PRO A 299 30.59 -4.13 -8.35
N ALA A 300 31.10 -4.01 -9.58
CA ALA A 300 31.31 -2.71 -10.19
C ALA A 300 30.01 -1.91 -10.29
N GLY A 301 30.07 -0.61 -10.01
CA GLY A 301 28.87 0.24 -10.03
C GLY A 301 28.03 0.20 -8.75
N ALA A 302 28.57 -0.31 -7.64
CA ALA A 302 27.91 -0.29 -6.34
C ALA A 302 27.49 1.13 -5.93
N ASN A 303 26.22 1.31 -5.52
CA ASN A 303 25.67 2.60 -5.13
C ASN A 303 25.77 2.82 -3.61
N LEU A 304 26.87 3.44 -3.19
CA LEU A 304 27.19 3.81 -1.81
C LEU A 304 26.92 5.30 -1.54
N SER A 305 26.08 5.94 -2.38
CA SER A 305 25.73 7.35 -2.25
C SER A 305 24.85 7.58 -1.03
N ALA A 306 24.93 8.79 -0.46
CA ALA A 306 24.18 9.20 0.73
C ALA A 306 24.30 8.17 1.88
N LEU A 307 25.53 7.75 2.17
CA LEU A 307 25.87 6.99 3.36
C LEU A 307 26.69 7.87 4.32
N CYS A 308 26.45 7.71 5.62
CA CYS A 308 27.33 8.26 6.63
C CYS A 308 28.32 7.17 7.01
N LEU A 309 29.54 7.33 6.54
CA LEU A 309 30.66 6.40 6.67
C LEU A 309 31.80 7.09 7.42
N ASP A 310 31.47 8.06 8.30
CA ASP A 310 32.45 8.73 9.12
C ASP A 310 33.21 7.72 9.99
N ARG A 311 34.54 7.79 9.96
CA ARG A 311 35.46 6.85 10.61
C ARG A 311 35.30 5.38 10.18
N ALA A 312 34.58 5.09 9.09
CA ALA A 312 34.50 3.74 8.57
C ALA A 312 35.85 3.27 7.99
N ASP A 313 36.17 2.00 8.18
CA ASP A 313 37.40 1.39 7.67
C ASP A 313 37.09 0.55 6.43
N LEU A 314 37.39 1.08 5.25
CA LEU A 314 37.30 0.42 3.95
C LEU A 314 38.71 0.15 3.37
N SER A 315 39.72 0.02 4.24
CA SER A 315 41.10 -0.26 3.80
C SER A 315 41.18 -1.54 2.96
N GLY A 316 41.87 -1.47 1.83
CA GLY A 316 42.00 -2.57 0.87
C GLY A 316 40.69 -3.01 0.19
N ALA A 317 39.61 -2.23 0.29
CA ALA A 317 38.35 -2.54 -0.39
C ALA A 317 38.50 -2.55 -1.92
N VAL A 318 37.65 -3.34 -2.58
CA VAL A 318 37.58 -3.43 -4.05
C VAL A 318 36.20 -2.96 -4.49
N LEU A 319 36.13 -1.72 -4.96
CA LEU A 319 34.90 -0.99 -5.25
C LEU A 319 34.97 -0.28 -6.61
N PRO A 320 35.28 -0.99 -7.71
CA PRO A 320 35.46 -0.38 -9.03
C PRO A 320 34.16 0.30 -9.49
N ALA A 321 34.27 1.52 -10.00
CA ALA A 321 33.14 2.32 -10.47
C ALA A 321 32.01 2.52 -9.43
N ALA A 322 32.27 2.33 -8.14
CA ALA A 322 31.30 2.62 -7.09
C ALA A 322 31.02 4.12 -6.99
N SER A 323 29.87 4.48 -6.43
CA SER A 323 29.49 5.87 -6.21
C SER A 323 29.29 6.13 -4.74
N PHE A 324 29.96 7.15 -4.22
CA PHE A 324 29.88 7.70 -2.87
C PHE A 324 29.33 9.12 -2.91
N ASP A 325 28.48 9.43 -3.88
CA ASP A 325 28.00 10.79 -4.07
C ASP A 325 27.22 11.23 -2.83
N ARG A 326 27.46 12.47 -2.38
CA ARG A 326 26.81 13.07 -1.20
C ARG A 326 26.98 12.25 0.10
N SER A 327 27.97 11.36 0.17
CA SER A 327 28.28 10.62 1.38
C SER A 327 29.15 11.44 2.33
N ASP A 328 29.00 11.19 3.63
CA ASP A 328 29.94 11.65 4.65
C ASP A 328 31.00 10.56 4.84
N LEU A 329 32.25 10.90 4.54
CA LEU A 329 33.44 10.04 4.60
C LEU A 329 34.49 10.66 5.53
N THR A 330 34.06 11.52 6.46
CA THR A 330 34.96 12.21 7.40
C THR A 330 35.79 11.20 8.19
N SER A 331 37.11 11.32 8.11
CA SER A 331 38.09 10.41 8.72
C SER A 331 37.91 8.93 8.36
N ALA A 332 37.27 8.60 7.22
CA ALA A 332 37.17 7.24 6.72
C ALA A 332 38.53 6.77 6.14
N SER A 333 38.85 5.48 6.28
CA SER A 333 40.05 4.89 5.65
C SER A 333 39.69 4.10 4.39
N PHE A 334 40.40 4.39 3.33
CA PHE A 334 40.42 3.74 2.03
C PHE A 334 41.85 3.30 1.67
N ALA A 335 42.76 3.23 2.65
CA ALA A 335 44.16 2.92 2.40
C ALA A 335 44.34 1.65 1.56
N GLY A 336 45.10 1.74 0.47
CA GLY A 336 45.39 0.61 -0.41
C GLY A 336 44.17 0.01 -1.14
N SER A 337 43.04 0.72 -1.21
CA SER A 337 41.83 0.24 -1.89
C SER A 337 41.89 0.39 -3.42
N GLN A 338 41.05 -0.37 -4.13
CA GLN A 338 40.84 -0.28 -5.58
C GLN A 338 39.55 0.48 -5.85
N LEU A 339 39.70 1.75 -6.22
CA LEU A 339 38.66 2.76 -6.41
C LEU A 339 38.66 3.33 -7.83
N GLU A 340 39.16 2.56 -8.81
CA GLU A 340 39.16 2.94 -10.22
C GLU A 340 37.76 3.38 -10.67
N ARG A 341 37.67 4.53 -11.35
CA ARG A 341 36.42 5.09 -11.89
C ARG A 341 35.33 5.40 -10.86
N THR A 342 35.67 5.47 -9.57
CA THR A 342 34.69 5.80 -8.52
C THR A 342 34.24 7.25 -8.58
N ARG A 343 33.05 7.52 -8.07
CA ARG A 343 32.48 8.88 -7.98
C ARG A 343 32.32 9.29 -6.52
N PHE A 344 32.72 10.51 -6.22
CA PHE A 344 32.67 11.16 -4.91
C PHE A 344 32.00 12.54 -5.05
N GLU A 345 31.00 12.66 -5.93
CA GLU A 345 30.41 13.98 -6.22
C GLU A 345 29.74 14.57 -4.97
N GLY A 346 30.18 15.77 -4.57
CA GLY A 346 29.65 16.48 -3.41
C GLY A 346 29.80 15.75 -2.06
N SER A 347 30.69 14.75 -1.95
CA SER A 347 30.96 14.07 -0.69
C SER A 347 31.93 14.86 0.21
N VAL A 348 31.93 14.51 1.50
CA VAL A 348 32.81 15.10 2.51
C VAL A 348 33.87 14.06 2.91
N LEU A 349 35.13 14.31 2.55
CA LEU A 349 36.30 13.48 2.86
C LEU A 349 37.28 14.22 3.76
N PHE A 350 36.79 15.02 4.72
CA PHE A 350 37.65 15.72 5.66
C PHE A 350 38.52 14.71 6.42
N ASP A 351 39.84 14.88 6.42
CA ASP A 351 40.79 13.99 7.14
C ASP A 351 40.68 12.49 6.73
N ALA A 352 40.16 12.20 5.53
CA ALA A 352 40.06 10.82 5.04
C ALA A 352 41.41 10.29 4.55
N ASP A 353 41.67 9.01 4.77
CA ASP A 353 42.89 8.32 4.33
C ASP A 353 42.63 7.56 3.04
N LEU A 354 43.12 8.07 1.91
CA LEU A 354 43.11 7.46 0.59
C LEU A 354 44.53 7.04 0.16
N SER A 355 45.47 6.95 1.10
CA SER A 355 46.87 6.67 0.80
C SER A 355 47.04 5.34 0.07
N ASN A 356 47.96 5.27 -0.87
CA ASN A 356 48.28 4.06 -1.65
C ASN A 356 47.09 3.44 -2.42
N SER A 357 45.95 4.15 -2.55
CA SER A 357 44.78 3.65 -3.27
C SER A 357 44.91 3.84 -4.78
N ASP A 358 44.22 3.02 -5.56
CA ASP A 358 44.03 3.27 -6.99
C ASP A 358 42.74 4.05 -7.23
N LEU A 359 42.89 5.33 -7.56
CA LEU A 359 41.82 6.29 -7.86
C LEU A 359 41.84 6.67 -9.35
N SER A 360 42.42 5.83 -10.21
CA SER A 360 42.51 6.09 -11.64
C SER A 360 41.13 6.35 -12.23
N LEU A 361 40.99 7.45 -12.96
CA LEU A 361 39.74 7.91 -13.57
C LEU A 361 38.59 8.18 -12.57
N ALA A 362 38.87 8.34 -11.29
CA ALA A 362 37.86 8.72 -10.29
C ALA A 362 37.42 10.18 -10.46
N GLU A 363 36.24 10.50 -9.93
CA GLU A 363 35.62 11.82 -10.02
C GLU A 363 35.30 12.37 -8.62
N PHE A 364 35.91 13.51 -8.28
CA PHE A 364 35.75 14.23 -7.02
C PHE A 364 35.04 15.58 -7.24
N VAL A 365 34.07 15.63 -8.14
CA VAL A 365 33.43 16.90 -8.54
C VAL A 365 32.75 17.56 -7.34
N GLY A 366 33.17 18.78 -7.00
CA GLY A 366 32.59 19.57 -5.91
C GLY A 366 32.73 18.95 -4.51
N SER A 367 33.59 17.95 -4.32
CA SER A 367 33.81 17.32 -3.02
C SER A 367 34.76 18.11 -2.12
N SER A 368 34.79 17.75 -0.83
CA SER A 368 35.71 18.33 0.15
C SER A 368 36.72 17.30 0.63
N LEU A 369 37.97 17.39 0.17
CA LEU A 369 39.13 16.60 0.60
C LEU A 369 40.08 17.41 1.50
N VAL A 370 39.53 18.29 2.34
CA VAL A 370 40.33 19.11 3.26
C VAL A 370 41.08 18.20 4.23
N GLU A 371 42.41 18.37 4.34
CA GLU A 371 43.30 17.55 5.18
C GLU A 371 43.30 16.04 4.85
N ALA A 372 42.77 15.62 3.69
CA ALA A 372 42.79 14.22 3.28
C ALA A 372 44.21 13.75 2.89
N ASP A 373 44.53 12.49 3.19
CA ASP A 373 45.77 11.83 2.77
C ASP A 373 45.55 11.09 1.46
N LEU A 374 46.17 11.56 0.37
CA LEU A 374 46.23 10.88 -0.94
C LEU A 374 47.68 10.51 -1.29
N SER A 375 48.55 10.37 -0.29
CA SER A 375 49.96 10.06 -0.49
C SER A 375 50.14 8.73 -1.22
N ALA A 376 51.05 8.71 -2.19
CA ALA A 376 51.32 7.58 -3.07
C ALA A 376 50.10 7.00 -3.83
N ALA A 377 48.97 7.73 -3.91
CA ALA A 377 47.79 7.27 -4.62
C ALA A 377 47.99 7.29 -6.16
N GLY A 378 47.35 6.35 -6.85
CA GLY A 378 47.24 6.35 -8.31
C GLY A 378 46.10 7.27 -8.76
N LEU A 379 46.42 8.41 -9.37
CA LEU A 379 45.45 9.46 -9.73
C LEU A 379 45.38 9.69 -11.25
N THR A 380 45.71 8.66 -12.04
CA THR A 380 45.76 8.77 -13.50
C THR A 380 44.40 9.15 -14.07
N GLY A 381 44.30 10.31 -14.71
CA GLY A 381 43.07 10.83 -15.31
C GLY A 381 41.96 11.18 -14.31
N THR A 382 42.26 11.25 -13.01
CA THR A 382 41.31 11.65 -11.96
C THR A 382 40.86 13.10 -12.14
N ARG A 383 39.62 13.40 -11.76
CA ARG A 383 39.01 14.73 -11.92
C ARG A 383 38.65 15.34 -10.56
N PHE A 384 39.35 16.40 -10.19
CA PHE A 384 39.11 17.21 -8.97
C PHE A 384 38.36 18.52 -9.28
N VAL A 385 37.41 18.48 -10.22
CA VAL A 385 36.79 19.71 -10.71
C VAL A 385 35.98 20.39 -9.61
N GLY A 386 36.34 21.63 -9.28
CA GLY A 386 35.66 22.42 -8.24
C GLY A 386 35.79 21.88 -6.81
N SER A 387 36.69 20.94 -6.55
CA SER A 387 36.85 20.35 -5.20
C SER A 387 37.73 21.20 -4.28
N GLN A 388 37.62 20.93 -2.98
CA GLN A 388 38.44 21.57 -1.95
C GLN A 388 39.51 20.60 -1.47
N LEU A 389 40.79 20.92 -1.63
CA LEU A 389 41.91 20.10 -1.15
C LEU A 389 42.81 20.87 -0.18
N LEU A 390 42.26 21.83 0.58
CA LEU A 390 43.06 22.63 1.51
C LEU A 390 43.83 21.72 2.48
N GLY A 391 45.17 21.79 2.45
CA GLY A 391 46.03 20.99 3.33
C GLY A 391 46.09 19.49 3.04
N ALA A 392 45.56 19.02 1.90
CA ALA A 392 45.65 17.61 1.54
C ALA A 392 47.10 17.17 1.27
N ASP A 393 47.41 15.91 1.55
CA ASP A 393 48.70 15.30 1.20
C ASP A 393 48.58 14.59 -0.15
N LEU A 394 49.31 15.05 -1.16
CA LEU A 394 49.43 14.42 -2.48
C LEU A 394 50.89 14.01 -2.75
N SER A 395 51.70 13.87 -1.70
CA SER A 395 53.09 13.46 -1.81
C SER A 395 53.21 12.09 -2.49
N LEU A 396 54.20 11.93 -3.37
CA LEU A 396 54.45 10.71 -4.15
C LEU A 396 53.28 10.24 -5.04
N ALA A 397 52.19 11.00 -5.17
CA ALA A 397 51.03 10.60 -5.95
C ALA A 397 51.31 10.61 -7.46
N GLN A 398 50.66 9.70 -8.19
CA GLN A 398 50.82 9.56 -9.64
C GLN A 398 49.67 10.25 -10.38
N MET A 399 49.86 11.50 -10.79
CA MET A 399 48.81 12.38 -11.34
C MET A 399 48.87 12.53 -12.86
N PHE A 400 49.10 11.42 -13.59
CA PHE A 400 49.16 11.44 -15.04
C PHE A 400 47.83 11.89 -15.66
N GLY A 401 47.81 13.03 -16.34
CA GLY A 401 46.59 13.56 -16.96
C GLY A 401 45.47 13.95 -15.99
N THR A 402 45.76 14.16 -14.70
CA THR A 402 44.78 14.59 -13.69
C THR A 402 44.28 16.01 -13.98
N VAL A 403 43.01 16.29 -13.68
CA VAL A 403 42.37 17.59 -13.93
C VAL A 403 41.97 18.27 -12.62
N PHE A 404 42.49 19.47 -12.38
CA PHE A 404 42.25 20.29 -11.19
C PHE A 404 41.46 21.58 -11.47
N ASP A 405 40.70 21.64 -12.58
CA ASP A 405 39.98 22.85 -12.97
C ASP A 405 39.02 23.32 -11.86
N GLY A 406 39.21 24.54 -11.35
CA GLY A 406 38.42 25.10 -10.25
C GLY A 406 38.74 24.55 -8.86
N ALA A 407 39.71 23.64 -8.73
CA ALA A 407 40.11 23.07 -7.44
C ALA A 407 40.82 24.11 -6.55
N GLN A 408 40.66 23.96 -5.23
CA GLN A 408 41.37 24.77 -4.23
C GLN A 408 42.53 23.95 -3.64
N LEU A 409 43.76 24.30 -4.02
CA LEU A 409 44.99 23.55 -3.71
C LEU A 409 45.92 24.28 -2.70
N SER A 410 45.34 25.15 -1.86
CA SER A 410 46.11 25.86 -0.85
C SER A 410 46.74 24.88 0.15
N ARG A 411 48.03 25.04 0.45
CA ARG A 411 48.77 24.22 1.43
C ARG A 411 48.81 22.71 1.14
N VAL A 412 48.49 22.30 -0.08
CA VAL A 412 48.67 20.90 -0.51
C VAL A 412 50.15 20.55 -0.57
N ASP A 413 50.50 19.36 -0.10
CA ASP A 413 51.84 18.79 -0.27
C ASP A 413 51.93 18.05 -1.61
N PHE A 414 52.88 18.43 -2.47
CA PHE A 414 53.17 17.75 -3.74
C PHE A 414 54.56 17.10 -3.77
N THR A 415 55.17 16.88 -2.61
CA THR A 415 56.55 16.37 -2.51
C THR A 415 56.68 15.03 -3.24
N GLY A 416 57.51 15.00 -4.29
CA GLY A 416 57.77 13.84 -5.14
C GLY A 416 56.59 13.39 -6.02
N ALA A 417 55.50 14.15 -6.06
CA ALA A 417 54.32 13.83 -6.86
C ALA A 417 54.59 14.04 -8.36
N VAL A 418 53.96 13.25 -9.23
CA VAL A 418 54.23 13.25 -10.69
C VAL A 418 53.05 13.86 -11.46
N PHE A 419 53.25 14.99 -12.12
CA PHE A 419 52.22 15.78 -12.83
C PHE A 419 52.21 15.63 -14.36
N ALA A 420 52.82 14.58 -14.91
CA ALA A 420 52.98 14.46 -16.35
C ALA A 420 51.63 14.55 -17.10
N GLY A 421 51.48 15.60 -17.92
CA GLY A 421 50.23 15.92 -18.63
C GLY A 421 49.05 16.40 -17.78
N ALA A 422 49.22 16.70 -16.50
CA ALA A 422 48.16 17.19 -15.63
C ALA A 422 47.71 18.63 -15.97
N SER A 423 46.44 18.95 -15.72
CA SER A 423 45.88 20.30 -15.86
C SER A 423 45.66 20.95 -14.50
N LEU A 424 46.45 22.00 -14.21
CA LEU A 424 46.22 22.92 -13.10
C LEU A 424 45.74 24.30 -13.57
N SER A 425 45.45 24.48 -14.86
CA SER A 425 45.17 25.80 -15.46
C SER A 425 44.05 26.60 -14.77
N GLY A 426 43.02 25.91 -14.26
CA GLY A 426 41.91 26.51 -13.52
C GLY A 426 42.02 26.41 -11.99
N ALA A 427 43.11 25.85 -11.45
CA ALA A 427 43.26 25.66 -10.01
C ALA A 427 43.66 26.95 -9.28
N SER A 428 43.32 27.05 -8.00
CA SER A 428 43.62 28.20 -7.15
C SER A 428 44.42 27.80 -5.92
N GLY A 429 45.19 28.74 -5.36
CA GLY A 429 45.97 28.51 -4.15
C GLY A 429 47.28 27.72 -4.33
N VAL A 430 47.65 27.37 -5.57
CA VAL A 430 48.94 26.78 -5.90
C VAL A 430 50.03 27.85 -5.83
N THR A 431 51.17 27.51 -5.25
CA THR A 431 52.37 28.36 -5.19
C THR A 431 53.54 27.67 -5.88
N SER A 432 54.53 28.44 -6.36
CA SER A 432 55.76 27.87 -6.94
C SER A 432 56.47 26.94 -5.96
N ALA A 433 56.53 27.31 -4.67
CA ALA A 433 57.16 26.51 -3.62
C ALA A 433 56.53 25.12 -3.44
N GLN A 434 55.21 24.98 -3.65
CA GLN A 434 54.56 23.67 -3.62
C GLN A 434 54.98 22.80 -4.81
N LEU A 435 55.28 23.40 -5.97
CA LEU A 435 55.68 22.68 -7.18
C LEU A 435 57.19 22.39 -7.25
N ASP A 436 58.03 23.11 -6.50
CA ASP A 436 59.50 22.94 -6.52
C ASP A 436 59.95 21.52 -6.14
N ALA A 437 59.15 20.78 -5.37
CA ALA A 437 59.42 19.40 -4.97
C ALA A 437 58.64 18.36 -5.79
N ALA A 438 57.83 18.79 -6.75
CA ALA A 438 57.05 17.91 -7.62
C ALA A 438 57.82 17.63 -8.92
N GLN A 439 57.41 16.59 -9.63
CA GLN A 439 57.94 16.21 -10.94
C GLN A 439 56.99 16.69 -12.05
N LEU A 440 57.42 17.65 -12.86
CA LEU A 440 56.61 18.26 -13.92
C LEU A 440 57.17 17.94 -15.32
N ASP A 441 56.28 17.85 -16.31
CA ASP A 441 56.67 17.74 -17.72
C ASP A 441 56.19 18.96 -18.52
N ARG A 442 56.55 19.02 -19.81
CA ARG A 442 56.11 20.11 -20.70
C ARG A 442 54.63 20.10 -21.03
N ALA A 443 53.93 19.00 -20.76
CA ALA A 443 52.49 18.88 -20.99
C ALA A 443 51.68 19.35 -19.77
N THR A 444 52.29 19.44 -18.59
CA THR A 444 51.67 20.01 -17.40
C THR A 444 51.28 21.47 -17.63
N THR A 445 50.00 21.80 -17.45
CA THR A 445 49.53 23.19 -17.56
C THR A 445 49.39 23.82 -16.18
N LEU A 446 49.99 25.00 -16.00
CA LEU A 446 50.04 25.70 -14.71
C LEU A 446 48.97 26.80 -14.60
N PRO A 447 48.54 27.17 -13.37
CA PRO A 447 47.66 28.32 -13.18
C PRO A 447 48.34 29.64 -13.56
N PRO A 448 47.57 30.69 -13.91
CA PRO A 448 48.11 32.01 -14.19
C PRO A 448 48.95 32.57 -13.03
N GLY A 449 50.16 33.04 -13.33
CA GLY A 449 51.06 33.68 -12.35
C GLY A 449 51.94 32.72 -11.55
N VAL A 450 51.77 31.40 -11.70
CA VAL A 450 52.66 30.38 -11.11
C VAL A 450 53.71 29.99 -12.14
N GLN A 451 54.97 29.91 -11.70
CA GLN A 451 56.08 29.44 -12.52
C GLN A 451 56.71 28.22 -11.86
N ALA A 452 56.97 27.19 -12.65
CA ALA A 452 57.73 26.00 -12.26
C ALA A 452 58.54 25.52 -13.46
N THR A 453 59.71 24.93 -13.21
CA THR A 453 60.57 24.37 -14.26
C THR A 453 60.23 22.90 -14.48
N PRO A 454 59.90 22.46 -15.71
CA PRO A 454 59.73 21.05 -16.01
C PRO A 454 61.03 20.26 -15.80
N ASP A 455 60.91 19.05 -15.25
CA ASP A 455 62.04 18.17 -14.95
C ASP A 455 62.47 17.32 -16.16
N PHE A 456 61.54 17.02 -17.07
CA PHE A 456 61.81 16.20 -18.26
C PHE A 456 61.03 16.62 -19.51
#